data_AF-A0A8T4LIX3-F1
#
_entry.id   AF-A0A8T4LIX3-F1
#
_cell.length_a   1.000
_cell.length_b   1.000
_cell.length_c   1.000
_cell.angle_alpha   90.00
_cell.angle_beta   90.00
_cell.angle_gamma   90.00
#
_symmetry.space_group_name_H-M   'P 1'
#
loop_
_entity.id
_entity.type
_entity.pdbx_description
1 polymer ?
#
loop_
_entity_poly.entity_id
_entity_poly.type
_entity_poly.pdbx_seq_one_letter_code
_entity_poly.pdbx_strand_id
1 'polypeptide(L)'
;MVTYNDIYECLRKERYSEQLQPLPKKFVGQTAEYIQEKKKLANQPGDLFSDEILKTKKQLENAVSIFKELMLIRKKKLLSLVFVASETGINKRDFENMLPFEKELFDNVMISIEQAEKVVSKEFATGNGVITEERELKLILFLEDMEKFVGLEGKDFGPYKKGDIVNIPKKVADILTGSGKTELVIDD
;
A
#
# COMPACT_ATOMS: atom_id res chain seq x y z
N MET A 1 -21.18 -4.19 -28.04
CA MET A 1 -19.79 -4.13 -28.52
C MET A 1 -19.25 -2.75 -28.20
N VAL A 2 -18.05 -2.67 -27.62
CA VAL A 2 -17.35 -1.39 -27.38
C VAL A 2 -16.53 -1.07 -28.62
N THR A 3 -16.60 0.16 -29.12
CA THR A 3 -15.84 0.62 -30.28
C THR A 3 -14.64 1.47 -29.87
N TYR A 4 -13.71 1.71 -30.79
CA TYR A 4 -12.59 2.63 -30.56
C TYR A 4 -13.05 4.03 -30.10
N ASN A 5 -14.11 4.55 -30.73
CA ASN A 5 -14.65 5.87 -30.38
C ASN A 5 -15.21 5.88 -28.96
N ASP A 6 -15.81 4.79 -28.49
CA ASP A 6 -16.32 4.71 -27.11
C ASP A 6 -15.19 4.77 -26.08
N ILE A 7 -14.06 4.09 -26.35
CA ILE A 7 -12.88 4.12 -25.46
C ILE A 7 -12.28 5.53 -25.46
N TYR A 8 -12.21 6.18 -26.62
CA TYR A 8 -11.73 7.55 -26.75
C TYR A 8 -12.62 8.56 -26.01
N GLU A 9 -13.95 8.46 -26.16
CA GLU A 9 -14.90 9.31 -25.46
C GLU A 9 -14.85 9.09 -23.93
N CYS A 10 -14.66 7.85 -23.48
CA CYS A 10 -14.44 7.57 -22.06
C CYS A 10 -13.15 8.24 -21.55
N LEU A 11 -12.03 8.12 -22.29
CA LEU A 11 -10.78 8.80 -21.93
C LEU A 11 -10.97 10.32 -21.87
N ARG A 12 -11.65 10.88 -22.87
CA ARG A 12 -11.91 12.32 -22.94
C ARG A 12 -12.69 12.79 -21.72
N LYS A 13 -13.83 12.16 -21.43
CA LYS A 13 -14.66 12.50 -20.27
C LYS A 13 -13.90 12.34 -18.97
N GLU A 14 -13.13 11.27 -18.80
CA GLU A 14 -12.29 11.05 -17.62
C GLU A 14 -11.19 12.12 -17.48
N ARG A 15 -10.62 12.62 -18.57
CA ARG A 15 -9.62 13.69 -18.51
C ARG A 15 -10.19 15.03 -18.05
N TYR A 16 -11.40 15.36 -18.49
CA TYR A 16 -12.01 16.66 -18.21
C TYR A 16 -12.88 16.68 -16.96
N SER A 17 -13.30 15.52 -16.43
CA SER A 17 -13.98 15.45 -15.16
C SER A 17 -12.98 15.48 -14.00
N GLU A 18 -13.28 16.20 -12.93
CA GLU A 18 -12.52 16.09 -11.68
C GLU A 18 -12.91 14.82 -10.92
N GLN A 19 -14.21 14.50 -10.94
CA GLN A 19 -14.76 13.30 -10.30
C GLN A 19 -14.54 12.05 -11.13
N LEU A 20 -14.52 10.89 -10.46
CA LEU A 20 -14.44 9.59 -11.09
C LEU A 20 -15.70 9.33 -11.91
N GLN A 21 -15.55 9.10 -13.21
CA GLN A 21 -16.70 8.84 -14.07
C GLN A 21 -17.30 7.45 -13.77
N PRO A 22 -18.63 7.29 -13.77
CA PRO A 22 -19.24 5.97 -13.81
C PRO A 22 -18.88 5.26 -15.13
N LEU A 23 -18.34 4.04 -14.99
CA LEU A 23 -18.12 3.13 -16.10
C LEU A 23 -18.94 1.85 -15.93
N PRO A 24 -19.38 1.21 -17.03
CA PRO A 24 -20.02 -0.09 -16.95
C PRO A 24 -19.12 -1.10 -16.22
N LYS A 25 -19.70 -1.90 -15.31
CA LYS A 25 -18.93 -2.91 -14.53
C LYS A 25 -18.13 -3.88 -15.40
N LYS A 26 -18.62 -4.18 -16.60
CA LYS A 26 -17.99 -5.07 -17.58
C LYS A 26 -17.14 -4.34 -18.63
N PHE A 27 -16.92 -3.03 -18.50
CA PHE A 27 -16.22 -2.21 -19.49
C PHE A 27 -14.80 -2.73 -19.80
N VAL A 28 -14.05 -3.11 -18.76
CA VAL A 28 -12.70 -3.68 -18.91
C VAL A 28 -12.75 -4.99 -19.71
N GLY A 29 -13.71 -5.87 -19.39
CA GLY A 29 -13.90 -7.14 -20.11
C GLY A 29 -14.26 -6.92 -21.58
N GLN A 30 -15.22 -6.04 -21.86
CA GLN A 30 -15.64 -5.71 -23.23
C GLN A 30 -14.52 -5.05 -24.03
N THR A 31 -13.70 -4.21 -23.40
CA THR A 31 -12.54 -3.59 -24.06
C THR A 31 -11.46 -4.63 -24.34
N ALA A 32 -11.25 -5.57 -23.43
CA ALA A 32 -10.33 -6.69 -23.64
C ALA A 32 -10.77 -7.58 -24.80
N GLU A 33 -12.06 -7.93 -24.88
CA GLU A 33 -12.64 -8.67 -26.01
C GLU A 33 -12.40 -7.95 -27.34
N TYR A 34 -12.72 -6.65 -27.41
CA TYR A 34 -12.50 -5.82 -28.59
C TYR A 34 -11.02 -5.80 -29.02
N ILE A 35 -10.10 -5.59 -28.08
CA ILE A 35 -8.66 -5.58 -28.35
C ILE A 35 -8.20 -6.97 -28.84
N GLN A 36 -8.69 -8.06 -28.25
CA GLN A 36 -8.34 -9.42 -28.65
C GLN A 36 -8.86 -9.78 -30.05
N GLU A 37 -10.09 -9.40 -30.37
CA GLU A 37 -10.65 -9.58 -31.72
C GLU A 37 -9.83 -8.85 -32.77
N LYS A 38 -9.51 -7.57 -32.53
CA LYS A 38 -8.66 -6.78 -33.42
C LYS A 38 -7.24 -7.34 -33.51
N LYS A 39 -6.71 -7.92 -32.43
CA LYS A 39 -5.39 -8.57 -32.41
C LYS A 39 -5.39 -9.83 -33.28
N LYS A 40 -6.45 -10.63 -33.22
CA LYS A 40 -6.61 -11.83 -34.06
C LYS A 40 -6.68 -11.45 -35.54
N LEU A 41 -7.44 -10.40 -35.90
CA LEU A 41 -7.53 -9.89 -37.26
C LEU A 41 -6.19 -9.36 -37.78
N ALA A 42 -5.42 -8.66 -36.94
CA ALA A 42 -4.10 -8.15 -37.32
C ALA A 42 -3.02 -9.24 -37.47
N ASN A 43 -3.23 -10.43 -36.90
CA ASN A 43 -2.26 -11.54 -36.91
C ASN A 43 -2.65 -12.69 -37.86
N GLN A 44 -3.78 -12.60 -38.58
CA GLN A 44 -4.14 -13.63 -39.56
C GLN A 44 -3.12 -13.65 -40.72
N PRO A 45 -2.70 -14.84 -41.19
CA PRO A 45 -1.71 -15.01 -42.26
C PRO A 45 -2.33 -14.76 -43.65
N GLY A 46 -2.91 -13.58 -43.84
CA GLY A 46 -3.24 -12.98 -45.14
C GLY A 46 -2.34 -11.79 -45.38
N ASP A 47 -2.15 -11.41 -46.65
CA ASP A 47 -1.24 -10.38 -47.18
C ASP A 47 -0.77 -9.32 -46.15
N LEU A 48 0.29 -9.66 -45.39
CA LEU A 48 0.78 -8.94 -44.20
C LEU A 48 1.19 -7.48 -44.50
N PHE A 49 1.23 -7.11 -45.78
CA PHE A 49 1.68 -5.83 -46.30
C PHE A 49 0.55 -4.96 -46.87
N SER A 50 -0.70 -5.38 -46.77
CA SER A 50 -1.81 -4.49 -47.14
C SER A 50 -1.87 -3.27 -46.20
N ASP A 51 -2.05 -2.09 -46.77
CA ASP A 51 -2.19 -0.83 -46.03
C ASP A 51 -3.30 -0.89 -44.96
N GLU A 52 -4.30 -1.74 -45.17
CA GLU A 52 -5.40 -2.00 -44.24
C GLU A 52 -4.95 -2.73 -42.98
N ILE A 53 -4.05 -3.73 -43.08
CA ILE A 53 -3.48 -4.42 -41.92
C ILE A 53 -2.58 -3.48 -41.11
N LEU A 54 -1.76 -2.67 -41.78
CA LEU A 54 -0.94 -1.65 -41.11
C LEU A 54 -1.79 -0.61 -40.38
N LYS A 55 -2.88 -0.12 -40.99
CA LYS A 55 -3.85 0.77 -40.34
C LYS A 55 -4.52 0.10 -39.15
N THR A 56 -4.92 -1.16 -39.28
CA THR A 56 -5.55 -1.93 -38.20
C THR A 56 -4.61 -2.14 -37.02
N LYS A 57 -3.34 -2.45 -37.28
CA LYS A 57 -2.30 -2.59 -36.25
C LYS A 57 -2.07 -1.27 -35.51
N LYS A 58 -1.96 -0.15 -36.23
CA LYS A 58 -1.86 1.19 -35.62
C LYS A 58 -3.09 1.53 -34.77
N GLN A 59 -4.29 1.24 -35.27
CA GLN A 59 -5.53 1.46 -34.50
C GLN A 59 -5.55 0.62 -33.21
N LEU A 60 -5.06 -0.62 -33.27
CA LEU A 60 -4.95 -1.48 -32.09
C LEU A 60 -3.95 -0.93 -31.08
N GLU A 61 -2.75 -0.53 -31.53
CA GLU A 61 -1.73 0.06 -30.65
C GLU A 61 -2.27 1.34 -29.99
N ASN A 62 -2.96 2.18 -30.74
CA ASN A 62 -3.61 3.39 -30.23
C ASN A 62 -4.71 3.05 -29.21
N ALA A 63 -5.57 2.06 -29.49
CA ALA A 63 -6.63 1.64 -28.57
C ALA A 63 -6.06 1.15 -27.24
N VAL A 64 -4.98 0.35 -27.29
CA VAL A 64 -4.28 -0.13 -26.09
C VAL A 64 -3.66 1.04 -25.32
N SER A 65 -3.07 2.01 -26.02
CA SER A 65 -2.48 3.20 -25.39
C SER A 65 -3.55 4.04 -24.67
N ILE A 66 -4.66 4.34 -25.35
CA ILE A 66 -5.80 5.10 -24.81
C ILE A 66 -6.39 4.39 -23.59
N PHE A 67 -6.58 3.06 -23.66
CA PHE A 67 -7.11 2.30 -22.53
C PHE A 67 -6.16 2.35 -21.32
N LYS A 68 -4.85 2.18 -21.53
CA LYS A 68 -3.86 2.31 -20.46
C LYS A 68 -3.87 3.70 -19.83
N GLU A 69 -3.97 4.73 -20.65
CA GLU A 69 -4.05 6.11 -20.19
C GLU A 69 -5.32 6.36 -19.37
N LEU A 70 -6.47 5.86 -19.82
CA LEU A 70 -7.74 5.93 -19.08
C LEU A 70 -7.59 5.32 -17.69
N MET A 71 -7.02 4.11 -17.61
CA MET A 71 -6.79 3.42 -16.33
C MET A 71 -5.80 4.18 -15.42
N LEU A 72 -4.80 4.84 -16.00
CA LEU A 72 -3.84 5.66 -15.23
C LEU A 72 -4.52 6.88 -14.61
N ILE A 73 -5.34 7.59 -15.38
CA ILE A 73 -6.09 8.76 -14.88
C ILE A 73 -7.07 8.33 -13.79
N ARG A 74 -7.80 7.23 -14.00
CA ARG A 74 -8.69 6.67 -12.97
C ARG A 74 -7.96 6.30 -11.70
N LYS A 75 -6.80 5.65 -11.80
CA LYS A 75 -5.96 5.32 -10.63
C LYS A 75 -5.55 6.58 -9.85
N LYS A 76 -5.15 7.64 -10.55
CA LYS A 76 -4.81 8.92 -9.91
C LYS A 76 -5.99 9.50 -9.15
N LYS A 77 -7.18 9.53 -9.77
CA LYS A 77 -8.41 10.01 -9.14
C LYS A 77 -8.82 9.17 -7.94
N LEU A 78 -8.66 7.84 -8.03
CA LEU A 78 -8.96 6.94 -6.92
C LEU A 78 -8.10 7.28 -5.70
N LEU A 79 -6.79 7.52 -5.88
CA LEU A 79 -5.91 7.92 -4.80
C LEU A 79 -6.30 9.29 -4.21
N SER A 80 -6.69 10.25 -5.05
CA SER A 80 -7.22 11.54 -4.57
C SER A 80 -8.52 11.37 -3.78
N LEU A 81 -9.40 10.46 -4.18
CA LEU A 81 -10.63 10.15 -3.44
C LEU A 81 -10.31 9.52 -2.09
N VAL A 82 -9.34 8.59 -2.04
CA VAL A 82 -8.89 8.00 -0.77
C VAL A 82 -8.40 9.08 0.19
N PHE A 83 -7.59 10.03 -0.28
CA PHE A 83 -7.09 11.13 0.53
C PHE A 83 -8.22 12.00 1.10
N VAL A 84 -9.24 12.31 0.32
CA VAL A 84 -10.41 13.06 0.81
C VAL A 84 -11.24 12.22 1.78
N ALA A 85 -11.38 10.92 1.51
CA ALA A 85 -12.16 10.00 2.32
C ALA A 85 -11.53 9.70 3.68
N SER A 86 -10.19 9.71 3.81
CA SER A 86 -9.51 9.58 5.10
C SER A 86 -9.80 10.76 6.02
N GLU A 87 -9.90 11.97 5.47
CA GLU A 87 -10.17 13.17 6.26
C GLU A 87 -11.66 13.40 6.56
N THR A 88 -12.54 13.21 5.56
CA THR A 88 -13.96 13.64 5.62
C THR A 88 -14.97 12.49 5.61
N GLY A 89 -14.50 11.25 5.47
CA GLY A 89 -15.34 10.06 5.32
C GLY A 89 -15.78 9.79 3.88
N ILE A 90 -16.33 8.59 3.65
CA ILE A 90 -16.64 8.09 2.30
C ILE A 90 -17.98 8.68 1.81
N ASN A 91 -17.94 9.32 0.63
CA ASN A 91 -19.15 9.71 -0.09
C ASN A 91 -19.74 8.51 -0.88
N LYS A 92 -21.03 8.23 -0.67
CA LYS A 92 -21.75 7.11 -1.32
C LYS A 92 -21.68 7.16 -2.86
N ARG A 93 -21.68 8.35 -3.46
CA ARG A 93 -21.65 8.53 -4.92
C ARG A 93 -20.33 8.07 -5.52
N ASP A 94 -19.22 8.34 -4.85
CA ASP A 94 -17.89 7.97 -5.33
C ASP A 94 -17.71 6.44 -5.27
N PHE A 95 -18.27 5.79 -4.25
CA PHE A 95 -18.27 4.34 -4.14
C PHE A 95 -19.07 3.64 -5.25
N GLU A 96 -20.13 4.26 -5.76
CA GLU A 96 -20.92 3.70 -6.89
C GLU A 96 -20.18 3.79 -8.24
N ASN A 97 -19.35 4.83 -8.42
CA ASN A 97 -18.60 5.08 -9.65
C ASN A 97 -17.35 4.20 -9.79
N MET A 98 -16.92 3.54 -8.70
CA MET A 98 -15.79 2.61 -8.70
C MET A 98 -16.18 1.25 -9.30
N LEU A 99 -15.29 0.70 -10.11
CA LEU A 99 -15.37 -0.68 -10.59
C LEU A 99 -15.13 -1.67 -9.43
N PRO A 100 -15.61 -2.93 -9.52
CA PRO A 100 -15.48 -3.89 -8.42
C PRO A 100 -14.04 -4.06 -7.89
N PHE A 101 -13.05 -4.19 -8.77
CA PHE A 101 -11.64 -4.31 -8.36
C PHE A 101 -11.06 -2.99 -7.82
N GLU A 102 -11.60 -1.84 -8.24
CA GLU A 102 -11.20 -0.53 -7.71
C GLU A 102 -11.68 -0.36 -6.27
N LYS A 103 -12.83 -0.94 -5.91
CA LYS A 103 -13.34 -0.96 -4.53
C LYS A 103 -12.45 -1.77 -3.61
N GLU A 104 -12.06 -2.98 -4.02
CA GLU A 104 -11.12 -3.81 -3.25
C GLU A 104 -9.78 -3.08 -3.05
N LEU A 105 -9.28 -2.40 -4.09
CA LEU A 105 -8.06 -1.58 -3.97
C LEU A 105 -8.28 -0.40 -3.02
N PHE A 106 -9.41 0.30 -3.13
CA PHE A 106 -9.77 1.43 -2.29
C PHE A 106 -9.76 1.03 -0.81
N ASP A 107 -10.44 -0.06 -0.46
CA ASP A 107 -10.52 -0.55 0.92
C ASP A 107 -9.13 -0.89 1.48
N ASN A 108 -8.28 -1.55 0.70
CA ASN A 108 -6.91 -1.89 1.11
C ASN A 108 -6.03 -0.65 1.36
N VAL A 109 -6.14 0.37 0.50
CA VAL A 109 -5.39 1.62 0.67
C VAL A 109 -5.94 2.40 1.88
N MET A 110 -7.25 2.44 2.08
CA MET A 110 -7.88 3.08 3.22
C MET A 110 -7.38 2.48 4.54
N ILE A 111 -7.37 1.14 4.67
CA ILE A 111 -6.84 0.45 5.85
C ILE A 111 -5.37 0.83 6.10
N SER A 112 -4.58 0.91 5.03
CA SER A 112 -3.15 1.25 5.13
C SER A 112 -2.94 2.69 5.61
N ILE A 113 -3.79 3.63 5.18
CA ILE A 113 -3.75 5.03 5.64
C ILE A 113 -4.20 5.13 7.09
N GLU A 114 -5.28 4.46 7.48
CA GLU A 114 -5.73 4.43 8.88
C GLU A 114 -4.65 3.87 9.83
N GLN A 115 -3.88 2.87 9.38
CA GLN A 115 -2.75 2.35 10.14
C GLN A 115 -1.65 3.41 10.30
N ALA A 116 -1.31 4.11 9.21
CA ALA A 116 -0.33 5.19 9.24
C ALA A 116 -0.79 6.34 10.16
N GLU A 117 -2.05 6.76 10.08
CA GLU A 117 -2.64 7.78 10.95
C GLU A 117 -2.65 7.36 12.41
N LYS A 118 -2.91 6.08 12.72
CA LYS A 118 -2.79 5.55 14.09
C LYS A 118 -1.37 5.61 14.61
N VAL A 119 -0.36 5.34 13.76
CA VAL A 119 1.05 5.51 14.13
C VAL A 119 1.31 6.99 14.41
N VAL A 120 0.99 7.89 13.49
CA VAL A 120 1.19 9.35 13.67
C VAL A 120 0.47 9.86 14.92
N SER A 121 -0.75 9.41 15.17
CA SER A 121 -1.53 9.80 16.36
C SER A 121 -0.91 9.28 17.65
N LYS A 122 -0.35 8.06 17.64
CA LYS A 122 0.41 7.53 18.78
C LYS A 122 1.68 8.35 19.01
N GLU A 123 2.45 8.62 17.97
CA GLU A 123 3.67 9.44 18.05
C GLU A 123 3.35 10.86 18.56
N PHE A 124 2.29 11.49 18.05
CA PHE A 124 1.86 12.82 18.44
C PHE A 124 1.31 12.88 19.88
N ALA A 125 0.47 11.93 20.28
CA ALA A 125 -0.09 11.85 21.62
C ALA A 125 0.98 11.56 22.69
N THR A 126 2.06 10.89 22.30
CA THR A 126 3.18 10.59 23.21
C THR A 126 4.13 11.80 23.35
N GLY A 127 3.94 12.88 22.57
CA GLY A 127 4.64 14.17 22.75
C GLY A 127 6.15 14.13 22.57
N ASN A 128 6.67 12.99 22.10
CA ASN A 128 8.08 12.69 22.00
C ASN A 128 8.32 12.33 20.55
N GLY A 129 9.02 13.20 19.82
CA GLY A 129 9.65 12.82 18.55
C GLY A 129 10.74 11.80 18.81
N VAL A 130 10.34 10.56 19.11
CA VAL A 130 11.24 9.46 19.45
C VAL A 130 11.08 8.42 18.36
N ILE A 131 12.01 8.53 17.41
CA ILE A 131 12.64 7.44 16.68
C ILE A 131 12.24 6.10 17.28
N THR A 132 11.51 5.31 16.50
CA THR A 132 11.38 3.85 16.57
C THR A 132 12.18 3.22 17.72
N GLU A 133 11.67 3.30 18.95
CA GLU A 133 12.02 2.30 19.93
C GLU A 133 11.04 1.17 19.68
N GLU A 134 11.37 0.35 18.67
CA GLU A 134 11.38 -1.06 18.94
C GLU A 134 11.99 -1.20 20.34
N ARG A 135 11.15 -1.51 21.33
CA ARG A 135 11.64 -2.09 22.57
C ARG A 135 12.24 -3.42 22.14
N GLU A 136 13.44 -3.38 21.55
CA GLU A 136 14.31 -4.54 21.38
C GLU A 136 14.57 -4.99 22.81
N LEU A 137 13.78 -5.95 23.28
CA LEU A 137 13.99 -6.57 24.57
C LEU A 137 15.03 -7.67 24.34
N LYS A 138 16.08 -7.67 25.16
CA LYS A 138 17.10 -8.71 25.16
C LYS A 138 16.92 -9.59 26.38
N LEU A 139 17.13 -10.88 26.18
CA LEU A 139 17.05 -11.89 27.23
C LEU A 139 18.45 -12.03 27.86
N ILE A 140 18.58 -11.64 29.13
CA ILE A 140 19.86 -11.68 29.86
C ILE A 140 19.80 -12.64 31.04
N LEU A 141 20.91 -13.31 31.31
CA LEU A 141 21.17 -14.18 32.46
C LEU A 141 22.01 -13.42 33.49
N PHE A 142 21.57 -13.36 34.74
CA PHE A 142 22.32 -12.73 35.83
C PHE A 142 23.39 -13.69 36.39
N LEU A 143 24.66 -13.25 36.42
CA LEU A 143 25.77 -14.06 36.93
C LEU A 143 26.00 -13.87 38.45
N GLU A 144 25.42 -12.82 39.03
CA GLU A 144 25.50 -12.44 40.44
C GLU A 144 24.14 -11.93 40.94
N ASP A 145 23.95 -11.93 42.26
CA ASP A 145 22.76 -11.34 42.89
C ASP A 145 22.76 -9.81 42.70
N MET A 146 21.62 -9.28 42.29
CA MET A 146 21.44 -7.86 41.99
C MET A 146 20.25 -7.29 42.74
N GLU A 147 20.50 -6.22 43.48
CA GLU A 147 19.45 -5.48 44.19
C GLU A 147 18.51 -4.76 43.21
N LYS A 148 17.38 -4.29 43.75
CA LYS A 148 16.41 -3.52 42.98
C LYS A 148 17.04 -2.19 42.53
N PHE A 149 16.88 -1.84 41.25
CA PHE A 149 17.38 -0.60 40.67
C PHE A 149 16.33 0.06 39.75
N VAL A 150 16.50 1.34 39.44
CA VAL A 150 15.60 2.10 38.57
C VAL A 150 16.24 2.25 37.19
N GLY A 151 15.52 1.84 36.14
CA GLY A 151 15.97 2.00 34.75
C GLY A 151 15.76 3.41 34.19
N LEU A 152 16.28 3.64 32.98
CA LEU A 152 16.21 4.94 32.29
C LEU A 152 14.78 5.47 32.07
N GLU A 153 13.78 4.58 31.98
CA GLU A 153 12.36 4.94 31.87
C GLU A 153 11.67 5.22 33.22
N GLY A 154 12.40 5.21 34.35
CA GLY A 154 11.83 5.36 35.69
C GLY A 154 11.09 4.11 36.18
N LYS A 155 11.30 2.95 35.54
CA LYS A 155 10.77 1.65 35.98
C LYS A 155 11.73 0.96 36.92
N ASP A 156 11.17 0.36 37.96
CA ASP A 156 11.88 -0.47 38.91
C ASP A 156 12.17 -1.87 38.33
N PHE A 157 13.41 -2.34 38.45
CA PHE A 157 13.88 -3.66 38.05
C PHE A 157 14.51 -4.37 39.25
N GLY A 158 14.22 -5.66 39.43
CA GLY A 158 14.79 -6.48 40.51
C GLY A 158 14.03 -6.40 41.84
N PRO A 159 14.51 -7.11 42.89
CA PRO A 159 15.81 -7.79 42.96
C PRO A 159 15.88 -9.09 42.14
N TYR A 160 17.05 -9.38 41.56
CA TYR A 160 17.35 -10.59 40.78
C TYR A 160 18.43 -11.43 41.46
N LYS A 161 18.34 -12.74 41.32
CA LYS A 161 19.33 -13.68 41.86
C LYS A 161 20.25 -14.20 40.76
N LYS A 162 21.42 -14.68 41.17
CA LYS A 162 22.34 -15.42 40.31
C LYS A 162 21.62 -16.60 39.65
N GLY A 163 21.62 -16.63 38.33
CA GLY A 163 20.94 -17.63 37.50
C GLY A 163 19.59 -17.20 36.95
N ASP A 164 19.05 -16.03 37.33
CA ASP A 164 17.78 -15.54 36.81
C ASP A 164 17.92 -15.11 35.34
N ILE A 165 16.94 -15.48 34.53
CA ILE A 165 16.83 -15.10 33.12
C ILE A 165 15.68 -14.12 32.99
N VAL A 166 15.97 -12.90 32.53
CA VAL A 166 15.00 -11.80 32.49
C VAL A 166 15.02 -11.11 31.13
N ASN A 167 13.84 -10.74 30.65
CA ASN A 167 13.68 -9.97 29.42
C ASN A 167 13.68 -8.46 29.73
N ILE A 168 14.73 -7.74 29.31
CA ILE A 168 14.98 -6.34 29.67
C ILE A 168 15.26 -5.50 28.40
N PRO A 169 14.89 -4.21 28.35
CA PRO A 169 15.19 -3.36 27.20
C PRO A 169 16.68 -3.32 26.83
N LYS A 170 17.00 -3.37 25.53
CA LYS A 170 18.37 -3.43 24.97
C LYS A 170 19.33 -2.42 25.59
N LYS A 171 18.89 -1.16 25.76
CA LYS A 171 19.69 -0.11 26.41
C LYS A 171 20.13 -0.49 27.82
N VAL A 172 19.26 -1.10 28.60
CA VAL A 172 19.57 -1.55 29.97
C VAL A 172 20.38 -2.85 29.93
N ALA A 173 20.04 -3.78 29.02
CA ALA A 173 20.78 -5.03 28.83
C ALA A 173 22.25 -4.79 28.41
N ASP A 174 22.52 -3.85 27.51
CA ASP A 174 23.87 -3.53 27.04
C ASP A 174 24.72 -2.89 28.16
N ILE A 175 24.11 -2.07 29.03
CA ILE A 175 24.79 -1.51 30.21
C ILE A 175 25.13 -2.62 31.22
N LEU A 176 24.18 -3.52 31.49
CA LEU A 176 24.39 -4.62 32.43
C LEU A 176 25.44 -5.61 31.92
N THR A 177 25.42 -5.93 30.63
CA THR A 177 26.43 -6.79 29.97
C THR A 177 27.80 -6.11 29.95
N GLY A 178 27.86 -4.79 29.67
CA GLY A 178 29.10 -4.02 29.72
C GLY A 178 29.72 -3.92 31.12
N SER A 179 28.90 -4.05 32.18
CA SER A 179 29.38 -4.12 33.56
C SER A 179 29.91 -5.50 33.99
N GLY A 180 29.79 -6.52 33.12
CA GLY A 180 30.27 -7.89 33.35
C GLY A 180 29.41 -8.71 34.31
N LYS A 181 28.26 -8.21 34.76
CA LYS A 181 27.38 -8.86 35.75
C LYS A 181 26.29 -9.75 35.14
N THR A 182 26.06 -9.64 33.83
CA THR A 182 25.02 -10.39 33.11
C THR A 182 25.55 -10.88 31.77
N GLU A 183 25.00 -12.00 31.27
CA GLU A 183 25.34 -12.61 29.98
C GLU A 183 24.12 -12.65 29.06
N LEU A 184 24.31 -12.49 27.75
CA LEU A 184 23.22 -12.55 26.75
C LEU A 184 22.89 -14.00 26.41
N VAL A 185 21.61 -14.37 26.45
CA VAL A 185 21.16 -15.76 26.24
C VAL A 185 20.81 -16.04 24.77
N ILE A 186 20.39 -15.03 24.00
CA ILE A 186 20.06 -15.15 22.57
C ILE A 186 20.63 -13.93 21.85
N ASP A 187 21.46 -14.18 20.83
CA ASP A 187 22.06 -13.19 19.95
C ASP A 187 21.45 -13.42 18.56
N ASP A 188 20.52 -12.55 18.14
CA ASP A 188 20.00 -12.48 16.76
C ASP A 188 20.32 -11.10 16.19
#